data_AF-A0A060SI72-F1
#
_entry.id   AF-A0A060SI72-F1
#
_cell.length_a   1.000
_cell.length_b   1.000
_cell.length_c   1.000
_cell.angle_alpha   90.00
_cell.angle_beta   90.00
_cell.angle_gamma   90.00
#
_symmetry.space_group_name_H-M   'P 1'
#
loop_
_entity.id
_entity.type
_entity.pdbx_description
1 polymer ?
#
loop_
_entity_poly.entity_id
_entity_poly.type
_entity_poly.pdbx_seq_one_letter_code
_entity_poly.pdbx_strand_id
1 'polypeptide(L)'
;MLSVISQIPPVDPSASLRTTLLLRLTGDVLQSIPGYTPATETLPLLLAWLNDLDQAWLAVLRGQAWDPEECRGIDVELPPGAHCTPMSQTERTRLRSLLISGSSSLEEWLEGLDTTGEGSVEITLQRLGLEQAFNDLFSATLAEMGSLGSVEVNDPNGMVGTC
;
A
#
# COMPACT_ATOMS: atom_id res chain seq x y z
N MET A 1 -10.69 8.72 -6.84
CA MET A 1 -10.73 7.31 -7.30
C MET A 1 -10.35 6.36 -6.16
N LEU A 2 -9.22 6.58 -5.47
CA LEU A 2 -8.83 5.86 -4.25
C LEU A 2 -9.98 5.78 -3.22
N SER A 3 -10.57 6.93 -2.88
CA SER A 3 -11.69 7.01 -1.93
C SER A 3 -12.91 6.14 -2.27
N VAL A 4 -13.17 5.89 -3.54
CA VAL A 4 -14.29 5.04 -3.99
C VAL A 4 -13.90 3.56 -3.87
N ILE A 5 -12.67 3.21 -4.25
CA ILE A 5 -12.17 1.83 -4.18
C ILE A 5 -12.04 1.38 -2.72
N SER A 6 -11.53 2.23 -1.83
CA SER A 6 -11.33 1.89 -0.42
C SER A 6 -12.66 1.61 0.32
N GLN A 7 -13.76 2.21 -0.12
CA GLN A 7 -15.10 1.97 0.45
C GLN A 7 -15.75 0.65 0.01
N ILE A 8 -15.14 -0.09 -0.92
CA ILE A 8 -15.66 -1.41 -1.29
C ILE A 8 -15.54 -2.34 -0.07
N PRO A 9 -16.61 -3.07 0.32
CA PRO A 9 -16.56 -3.91 1.51
C PRO A 9 -15.46 -4.98 1.41
N PRO A 10 -14.76 -5.28 2.52
CA PRO A 10 -13.74 -6.34 2.58
C PRO A 10 -14.35 -7.75 2.59
N VAL A 11 -15.66 -7.90 2.35
CA VAL A 11 -16.37 -9.18 2.35
C VAL A 11 -16.62 -9.68 0.93
N ASP A 12 -16.67 -10.99 0.78
CA ASP A 12 -17.00 -11.64 -0.48
C ASP A 12 -18.46 -11.37 -0.88
N PRO A 13 -18.75 -11.22 -2.19
CA PRO A 13 -17.82 -11.40 -3.32
C PRO A 13 -17.01 -10.14 -3.69
N SER A 14 -17.26 -9.00 -3.05
CA SER A 14 -16.68 -7.70 -3.43
C SER A 14 -15.20 -7.51 -3.06
N ALA A 15 -14.67 -8.31 -2.14
CA ALA A 15 -13.26 -8.24 -1.72
C ALA A 15 -12.29 -8.36 -2.91
N SER A 16 -12.51 -9.32 -3.81
CA SER A 16 -11.70 -9.51 -5.03
C SER A 16 -11.70 -8.29 -5.97
N LEU A 17 -12.84 -7.60 -6.07
CA LEU A 17 -12.98 -6.38 -6.87
C LEU A 17 -12.17 -5.24 -6.26
N ARG A 18 -12.22 -5.07 -4.93
CA ARG A 18 -11.41 -4.07 -4.21
C ARG A 18 -9.92 -4.26 -4.50
N THR A 19 -9.43 -5.49 -4.33
CA THR A 19 -8.03 -5.83 -4.59
C THR A 19 -7.63 -5.54 -6.04
N THR A 20 -8.43 -5.98 -7.00
CA THR A 20 -8.14 -5.80 -8.43
C THR A 20 -8.10 -4.34 -8.83
N LEU A 21 -9.07 -3.54 -8.38
CA LEU A 21 -9.12 -2.11 -8.68
C LEU A 21 -7.97 -1.35 -8.02
N LEU A 22 -7.61 -1.69 -6.79
CA LEU A 22 -6.51 -1.05 -6.09
C LEU A 22 -5.15 -1.42 -6.73
N LEU A 23 -4.98 -2.68 -7.16
CA LEU A 23 -3.79 -3.12 -7.93
C LEU A 23 -3.63 -2.30 -9.21
N ARG A 24 -4.72 -2.12 -9.96
CA ARG A 24 -4.72 -1.31 -11.19
C ARG A 24 -4.37 0.14 -10.88
N LEU A 25 -5.07 0.77 -9.94
CA LEU A 25 -4.83 2.16 -9.56
C LEU A 25 -3.37 2.39 -9.14
N THR A 26 -2.82 1.48 -8.34
CA THR A 26 -1.43 1.57 -7.87
C THR A 26 -0.45 1.53 -9.04
N GLY A 27 -0.64 0.59 -9.97
CA GLY A 27 0.19 0.53 -11.17
C GLY A 27 0.07 1.79 -12.03
N ASP A 28 -1.15 2.25 -12.30
CA ASP A 28 -1.40 3.42 -13.14
C ASP A 28 -0.78 4.69 -12.53
N VAL A 29 -0.92 4.88 -11.21
CA VAL A 29 -0.41 6.09 -10.55
C VAL A 29 1.11 6.07 -10.46
N LEU A 30 1.72 4.98 -9.99
CA LEU A 30 3.18 4.91 -9.86
C LEU A 30 3.90 5.02 -11.22
N GLN A 31 3.27 4.58 -12.31
CA GLN A 31 3.80 4.76 -13.67
C GLN A 31 3.56 6.17 -14.23
N SER A 32 2.53 6.89 -13.76
CA SER A 32 2.17 8.20 -14.28
C SER A 32 2.93 9.34 -13.61
N ILE A 33 3.28 9.23 -12.32
CA ILE A 33 3.95 10.29 -11.55
C ILE A 33 5.25 10.76 -12.25
N PRO A 34 6.15 9.87 -12.71
CA PRO A 34 7.38 10.30 -13.39
C PRO A 34 7.16 11.11 -14.68
N GLY A 35 5.95 11.08 -15.26
CA GLY A 35 5.60 11.89 -16.43
C GLY A 35 5.39 13.37 -16.14
N TYR A 36 5.38 13.79 -14.87
CA TYR A 36 5.22 15.19 -14.45
C TYR A 36 6.55 15.77 -13.95
N THR A 37 6.69 17.09 -13.93
CA THR A 37 7.86 17.73 -13.31
C THR A 37 7.69 17.73 -11.79
N PRO A 38 8.67 17.24 -11.00
CA PRO A 38 8.62 17.32 -9.54
C PRO A 38 8.66 18.78 -9.10
N ALA A 39 7.77 19.16 -8.19
CA ALA A 39 7.63 20.53 -7.72
C ALA A 39 7.50 20.54 -6.19
N THR A 40 8.31 21.37 -5.53
CA THR A 40 8.42 21.41 -4.06
C THR A 40 7.09 21.77 -3.39
N GLU A 41 6.24 22.52 -4.08
CA GLU A 41 4.94 22.98 -3.56
C GLU A 41 3.90 21.85 -3.55
N THR A 42 4.00 20.91 -4.49
CA THR A 42 3.05 19.79 -4.64
C THR A 42 3.50 18.51 -3.95
N LEU A 43 4.79 18.41 -3.63
CA LEU A 43 5.38 17.20 -3.07
C LEU A 43 4.75 16.77 -1.73
N PRO A 44 4.47 17.66 -0.75
CA PRO A 44 3.77 17.27 0.47
C PRO A 44 2.40 16.63 0.21
N LEU A 45 1.65 17.18 -0.75
CA LEU A 45 0.32 16.68 -1.12
C LEU A 45 0.42 15.30 -1.77
N LEU A 46 1.41 15.10 -2.63
CA LEU A 46 1.67 13.80 -3.25
C LEU A 46 2.02 12.74 -2.21
N LEU A 47 2.94 13.04 -1.27
CA LEU A 47 3.34 12.10 -0.23
C LEU A 47 2.20 11.76 0.73
N ALA A 48 1.36 12.74 1.09
CA ALA A 48 0.15 12.48 1.86
C ALA A 48 -0.80 11.52 1.12
N TRP A 49 -1.02 11.75 -0.17
CA TRP A 49 -1.85 10.88 -0.99
C TRP A 49 -1.27 9.46 -1.16
N LEU A 50 0.05 9.33 -1.30
CA LEU A 50 0.70 8.02 -1.35
C LEU A 50 0.65 7.29 0.00
N ASN A 51 0.70 8.02 1.12
CA ASN A 51 0.45 7.45 2.43
C ASN A 51 -0.99 6.92 2.56
N ASP A 52 -2.00 7.65 2.06
CA ASP A 52 -3.38 7.15 2.02
C ASP A 52 -3.49 5.86 1.17
N LEU A 53 -2.73 5.78 0.08
CA LEU A 53 -2.66 4.58 -0.75
C LEU A 53 -2.01 3.41 0.02
N ASP A 54 -0.95 3.66 0.79
CA ASP A 54 -0.33 2.66 1.67
C ASP A 54 -1.30 2.16 2.74
N GLN A 55 -2.02 3.06 3.40
CA GLN A 55 -3.05 2.71 4.38
C GLN A 55 -4.20 1.91 3.75
N ALA A 56 -4.62 2.26 2.53
CA ALA A 56 -5.64 1.52 1.81
C ALA A 56 -5.20 0.08 1.50
N TRP A 57 -3.91 -0.12 1.19
CA TRP A 57 -3.34 -1.45 1.02
C TRP A 57 -3.27 -2.25 2.31
N LEU A 58 -2.86 -1.64 3.42
CA LEU A 58 -2.90 -2.28 4.73
C LEU A 58 -4.32 -2.76 5.07
N ALA A 59 -5.32 -1.92 4.82
CA ALA A 59 -6.72 -2.28 5.06
C ALA A 59 -7.16 -3.47 4.19
N VAL A 60 -6.72 -3.55 2.93
CA VAL A 60 -6.98 -4.70 2.05
C VAL A 60 -6.29 -5.97 2.57
N LEU A 61 -5.00 -5.87 2.92
CA LEU A 61 -4.21 -7.01 3.41
C LEU A 61 -4.79 -7.61 4.70
N ARG A 62 -5.37 -6.77 5.55
CA ARG A 62 -5.97 -7.16 6.83
C ARG A 62 -7.46 -7.50 6.77
N GLY A 63 -8.10 -7.38 5.60
CA GLY A 63 -9.54 -7.62 5.48
C GLY A 63 -10.40 -6.58 6.24
N GLN A 64 -9.88 -5.36 6.40
CA GLN A 64 -10.51 -4.28 7.15
C GLN A 64 -11.40 -3.41 6.25
N ALA A 65 -12.45 -2.81 6.83
CA ALA A 65 -13.17 -1.75 6.15
C ALA A 65 -12.36 -0.45 6.19
N TRP A 66 -12.78 0.54 5.41
CA TRP A 66 -12.10 1.83 5.34
C TRP A 66 -12.87 2.90 6.08
N ASP A 67 -12.18 3.63 6.95
CA ASP A 67 -12.66 4.88 7.52
C ASP A 67 -12.27 6.06 6.61
N PRO A 68 -13.23 6.75 5.97
CA PRO A 68 -12.95 7.87 5.08
C PRO A 68 -12.57 9.17 5.81
N GLU A 69 -12.83 9.30 7.11
CA GLU A 69 -12.48 10.49 7.88
C GLU A 69 -11.04 10.40 8.39
N GLU A 70 -10.63 9.21 8.84
CA GLU A 70 -9.30 8.97 9.40
C GLU A 70 -8.31 8.39 8.39
N CYS A 71 -8.74 8.09 7.16
CA CYS A 71 -7.95 7.46 6.10
C CYS A 71 -7.21 6.19 6.56
N ARG A 72 -7.89 5.30 7.29
CA ARG A 72 -7.30 4.06 7.82
C ARG A 72 -8.24 2.86 7.80
N GLY A 73 -7.65 1.68 7.94
CA GLY A 73 -8.40 0.43 8.10
C GLY A 73 -9.02 0.32 9.49
N ILE A 74 -10.27 -0.14 9.54
CA ILE A 74 -11.00 -0.46 10.78
C ILE A 74 -11.47 -1.92 10.76
N ASP A 75 -11.33 -2.59 11.91
CA ASP A 75 -11.84 -3.94 12.07
C ASP A 75 -13.37 -3.92 12.03
N VAL A 76 -13.95 -4.88 11.30
CA VAL A 76 -15.40 -5.02 11.15
C VAL A 76 -15.83 -6.41 11.56
N GLU A 77 -16.88 -6.48 12.36
CA GLU A 77 -17.55 -7.74 12.68
C GLU A 77 -18.23 -8.28 11.43
N LEU A 78 -17.84 -9.48 11.02
CA LEU A 78 -18.42 -10.15 9.86
C LEU A 78 -19.84 -10.64 10.20
N PRO A 79 -20.83 -10.39 9.33
CA PRO A 79 -22.13 -11.01 9.46
C PRO A 79 -22.04 -12.55 9.45
N PRO A 80 -22.98 -13.27 10.08
CA PRO A 80 -22.99 -14.73 10.05
C PRO A 80 -23.03 -15.27 8.61
N GLY A 81 -22.06 -16.11 8.25
CA GLY A 81 -21.93 -16.67 6.89
C GLY A 81 -21.25 -15.76 5.87
N ALA A 82 -20.78 -14.57 6.27
CA ALA A 82 -19.89 -13.76 5.44
C ALA A 82 -18.46 -14.32 5.51
N HIS A 83 -17.76 -14.23 4.38
CA HIS A 83 -16.36 -14.62 4.26
C HIS A 83 -15.53 -13.45 3.74
N CYS A 84 -14.28 -13.39 4.18
CA CYS A 84 -13.27 -12.48 3.66
C CYS A 84 -12.15 -13.35 3.08
N THR A 85 -12.15 -13.54 1.77
CA THR A 85 -11.07 -14.26 1.11
C THR A 85 -9.79 -13.41 1.15
N PRO A 86 -8.70 -13.90 1.76
CA PRO A 86 -7.45 -13.17 1.79
C PRO A 86 -6.83 -13.08 0.40
N MET A 87 -6.00 -12.06 0.20
CA MET A 87 -5.32 -11.84 -1.08
C MET A 87 -4.40 -13.01 -1.44
N SER A 88 -4.47 -13.48 -2.69
CA SER A 88 -3.69 -14.61 -3.18
C SER A 88 -2.19 -14.30 -3.26
N GLN A 89 -1.35 -15.34 -3.26
CA GLN A 89 0.10 -15.18 -3.37
C GLN A 89 0.53 -14.47 -4.66
N THR A 90 -0.18 -14.70 -5.77
CA THR A 90 0.07 -14.03 -7.04
C THR A 90 -0.22 -12.52 -6.95
N GLU A 91 -1.34 -12.13 -6.34
CA GLU A 91 -1.67 -10.73 -6.11
C GLU A 91 -0.67 -10.06 -5.15
N ARG A 92 -0.22 -10.75 -4.10
CA ARG A 92 0.83 -10.28 -3.17
C ARG A 92 2.15 -10.04 -3.88
N THR A 93 2.54 -10.99 -4.73
CA THR A 93 3.77 -10.89 -5.53
C THR A 93 3.68 -9.71 -6.49
N ARG A 94 2.53 -9.53 -7.15
CA ARG A 94 2.28 -8.40 -8.06
C ARG A 94 2.32 -7.07 -7.33
N LEU A 95 1.65 -6.94 -6.19
CA LEU A 95 1.67 -5.72 -5.38
C LEU A 95 3.10 -5.38 -4.96
N ARG A 96 3.83 -6.35 -4.42
CA ARG A 96 5.23 -6.16 -4.01
C ARG A 96 6.10 -5.63 -5.15
N SER A 97 5.95 -6.21 -6.35
CA SER A 97 6.69 -5.75 -7.53
C SER A 97 6.33 -4.32 -7.93
N LEU A 98 5.04 -3.95 -7.86
CA LEU A 98 4.58 -2.59 -8.17
C LEU A 98 5.14 -1.56 -7.18
N LEU A 99 5.10 -1.86 -5.87
CA LEU A 99 5.56 -0.94 -4.85
C LEU A 99 7.08 -0.73 -4.91
N ILE A 100 7.86 -1.82 -5.03
CA ILE A 100 9.33 -1.71 -5.12
C ILE A 100 9.73 -0.94 -6.38
N SER A 101 9.20 -1.32 -7.55
CA SER A 101 9.54 -0.64 -8.79
C SER A 101 9.07 0.81 -8.80
N GLY A 102 7.88 1.09 -8.27
CA GLY A 102 7.34 2.43 -8.21
C GLY A 102 8.10 3.35 -7.27
N SER A 103 8.51 2.86 -6.08
CA SER A 103 9.36 3.63 -5.16
C SER A 103 10.70 3.98 -5.82
N SER A 104 11.37 3.04 -6.48
CA SER A 104 12.61 3.34 -7.21
C SER A 104 12.41 4.35 -8.35
N SER A 105 11.29 4.27 -9.09
CA SER A 105 10.98 5.29 -10.10
C SER A 105 10.66 6.65 -9.50
N LEU A 106 10.07 6.71 -8.30
CA LEU A 106 9.83 7.96 -7.57
C LEU A 106 11.14 8.58 -7.04
N GLU A 107 12.07 7.76 -6.58
CA GLU A 107 13.43 8.19 -6.18
C GLU A 107 14.15 8.86 -7.35
N GLU A 108 14.21 8.19 -8.51
CA GLU A 108 14.81 8.76 -9.73
C GLU A 108 14.09 10.03 -10.19
N TRP A 109 12.75 10.03 -10.14
CA TRP A 109 11.95 11.19 -10.49
C TRP A 109 12.25 12.41 -9.60
N LEU A 110 12.48 12.20 -8.30
CA LEU A 110 12.83 13.26 -7.37
C LEU A 110 14.20 13.90 -7.64
N GLU A 111 15.12 13.22 -8.34
CA GLU A 111 16.38 13.83 -8.78
C GLU A 111 16.16 15.04 -9.70
N GLY A 112 15.00 15.11 -10.36
CA GLY A 112 14.59 16.26 -11.17
C GLY A 112 14.05 17.47 -10.38
N LEU A 113 13.97 17.39 -9.05
CA LEU A 113 13.45 18.46 -8.21
C LEU A 113 14.35 19.71 -8.31
N ASP A 114 13.74 20.88 -8.47
CA ASP A 114 14.48 22.14 -8.38
C ASP A 114 14.94 22.35 -6.93
N THR A 115 16.22 22.08 -6.69
CA THR A 115 16.84 22.22 -5.36
C THR A 115 17.15 23.67 -5.00
N THR A 116 16.85 24.66 -5.85
CA THR A 116 17.12 26.10 -5.59
C THR A 116 18.56 26.41 -5.14
N GLY A 117 19.51 25.54 -5.50
CA GLY A 117 20.92 25.66 -5.09
C GLY A 117 21.27 25.00 -3.74
N GLU A 118 20.37 24.23 -3.13
CA GLU A 118 20.58 23.48 -1.88
C GLU A 118 21.54 22.28 -2.02
N GLY A 119 21.95 21.95 -3.26
CA GLY A 119 23.06 21.02 -3.53
C GLY A 119 22.68 19.54 -3.54
N SER A 120 21.58 19.13 -2.88
CA SER A 120 20.99 17.79 -3.04
C SER A 120 19.49 17.77 -2.73
N VAL A 121 18.81 16.74 -3.25
CA VAL A 121 17.39 16.49 -2.99
C VAL A 121 17.15 16.15 -1.53
N GLU A 122 18.05 15.40 -0.86
CA GLU A 122 17.86 15.07 0.56
C GLU A 122 17.81 16.33 1.44
N ILE A 123 18.66 17.32 1.18
CA ILE A 123 18.65 18.59 1.92
C ILE A 123 17.31 19.30 1.74
N THR A 124 16.80 19.32 0.51
CA THR A 124 15.48 19.92 0.21
C THR A 124 14.35 19.16 0.91
N LEU A 125 14.36 17.83 0.90
CA LEU A 125 13.37 17.01 1.61
C LEU A 125 13.44 17.21 3.12
N GLN A 126 14.64 17.28 3.69
CA GLN A 126 14.86 17.49 5.11
C GLN A 126 14.34 18.87 5.55
N ARG A 127 14.63 19.93 4.78
CA ARG A 127 14.12 21.28 5.02
C ARG A 127 12.59 21.32 4.99
N LEU A 128 11.97 20.59 4.08
CA LEU A 128 10.51 20.48 3.97
C LEU A 128 9.90 19.52 5.00
N GLY A 129 10.71 18.79 5.79
CA GLY A 129 10.25 17.79 6.75
C GLY A 129 9.65 16.54 6.12
N LEU A 130 10.00 16.25 4.86
CA LEU A 130 9.42 15.16 4.05
C LEU A 130 10.32 13.93 3.93
N GLU A 131 11.59 14.03 4.35
CA GLU A 131 12.59 12.96 4.23
C GLU A 131 12.08 11.63 4.83
N GLN A 132 11.55 11.68 6.06
CA GLN A 132 11.03 10.49 6.71
C GLN A 132 9.79 9.93 5.98
N ALA A 133 8.85 10.79 5.57
CA ALA A 133 7.64 10.36 4.87
C ALA A 133 7.96 9.66 3.54
N PHE A 134 9.04 10.09 2.88
CA PHE A 134 9.51 9.45 1.66
C PHE A 134 10.25 8.13 1.94
N ASN A 135 11.13 8.08 2.94
CA ASN A 135 11.85 6.85 3.32
C ASN A 135 10.93 5.74 3.84
N ASP A 136 9.85 6.12 4.52
CA ASP A 136 8.87 5.19 5.09
C ASP A 136 7.79 4.78 4.07
N LEU A 137 7.86 5.30 2.83
CA LEU A 137 6.86 5.06 1.79
C LEU A 137 6.67 3.57 1.51
N PHE A 138 5.43 3.09 1.68
CA PHE A 138 5.03 1.68 1.51
C PHE A 138 5.72 0.67 2.44
N SER A 139 6.52 1.13 3.41
CA SER A 139 7.24 0.26 4.34
C SER A 139 6.29 -0.64 5.13
N ALA A 140 5.15 -0.09 5.57
CA ALA A 140 4.14 -0.83 6.35
C ALA A 140 3.48 -1.93 5.52
N THR A 141 3.02 -1.62 4.29
CA THR A 141 2.45 -2.64 3.38
C THR A 141 3.48 -3.70 3.00
N LEU A 142 4.74 -3.33 2.75
CA LEU A 142 5.81 -4.29 2.45
C LEU A 142 6.13 -5.20 3.66
N ALA A 143 6.10 -4.65 4.88
CA ALA A 143 6.30 -5.41 6.12
C ALA A 143 5.14 -6.38 6.36
N GLU A 144 3.89 -5.93 6.22
CA GLU A 144 2.69 -6.78 6.30
C GLU A 144 2.74 -7.93 5.27
N MET A 145 3.24 -7.64 4.06
CA MET A 145 3.41 -8.67 3.04
C MET A 145 4.51 -9.68 3.37
N GLY A 146 5.60 -9.23 4.02
CA GLY A 146 6.76 -10.04 4.40
C GLY A 146 6.62 -10.83 5.70
N SER A 147 5.71 -10.42 6.59
CA SER A 147 5.48 -11.09 7.88
C SER A 147 4.87 -12.50 7.75
N LEU A 148 4.23 -12.81 6.62
CA LEU A 148 3.55 -14.08 6.37
C LEU A 148 4.47 -15.27 6.01
N GLY A 149 5.79 -15.11 6.07
CA GLY A 149 6.75 -16.21 5.91
C GLY A 149 6.86 -17.18 7.10
N SER A 150 6.06 -17.01 8.16
CA SER A 150 6.26 -17.74 9.43
C SER A 150 5.02 -18.41 10.04
N VAL A 151 3.83 -18.33 9.41
CA VAL A 151 2.58 -18.79 10.07
C VAL A 151 2.01 -20.10 9.49
N GLU A 152 2.57 -20.69 8.44
CA GLU A 152 2.07 -21.96 7.88
C GLU A 152 3.07 -23.14 7.93
N VAL A 153 3.91 -23.23 8.96
CA VAL A 153 4.66 -24.47 9.25
C VAL A 153 4.73 -24.71 10.76
N ASN A 154 3.68 -25.26 11.34
CA ASN A 154 3.70 -26.32 12.38
C ASN A 154 2.32 -26.43 13.05
N ASP A 155 1.48 -27.33 12.56
CA ASP A 155 0.62 -28.10 13.44
C ASP A 155 1.08 -29.57 13.41
N PRO A 156 1.87 -30.04 14.41
CA PRO A 156 2.30 -31.43 14.48
C PRO A 156 1.26 -32.38 15.08
N ASN A 157 0.02 -31.94 15.39
CA ASN A 157 -0.95 -32.76 16.13
C ASN A 157 -2.12 -33.33 15.30
N GLY A 158 -1.91 -33.54 14.00
CA GLY A 158 -2.93 -34.06 13.07
C GLY A 158 -2.80 -35.53 12.67
N MET A 159 -2.10 -36.40 13.43
CA MET A 159 -2.10 -37.85 13.16
C MET A 159 -2.06 -38.66 14.46
N VAL A 160 -3.19 -38.70 15.16
CA VAL A 160 -3.47 -39.78 16.12
C VAL A 160 -4.88 -40.31 15.86
N GLY A 161 -4.93 -41.52 15.32
CA GLY A 161 -6.03 -42.46 15.53
C GLY A 161 -7.17 -42.43 14.53
N THR A 162 -7.15 -43.36 13.59
CA THR A 162 -8.30 -44.23 13.32
C THR A 162 -7.81 -45.55 12.74
N CYS A 163 -8.08 -46.61 13.52
CA CYS A 163 -8.22 -48.04 13.23
C CYS A 163 -7.51 -48.65 12.00
#